data_AF-A0A3B8MEY5-F1
#
_entry.id   AF-A0A3B8MEY5-F1
#
_cell.length_a   1.000
_cell.length_b   1.000
_cell.length_c   1.000
_cell.angle_alpha   90.00
_cell.angle_beta   90.00
_cell.angle_gamma   90.00
#
_symmetry.space_group_name_H-M   'P 1'
#
loop_
_entity.id
_entity.type
_entity.pdbx_description
1 polymer ?
#
loop_
_entity_poly.entity_id
_entity_poly.type
_entity_poly.pdbx_seq_one_letter_code
_entity_poly.pdbx_strand_id
1 'polypeptide(L)'
;MSDNETYDVCLVGGGSGGKGAAVSAARDGAKTLLIEAPLSLGGTSTWAGVNNYEPAAGATGLPQELYERLAEHPYAESIQRRTASYHPDRPWGIYDRSDHTDYRLTLNRRCGTALTFEPKTTSDAMIDSVKEAGVELRPSTRFTQVQTSGKRVQSIDIQGNDFEGRIQAGVFIDSTADIYLARAAGRESAIGVESRNAYDEPLAPEQPESVLNNASLCYRIAPLPPEESLQIDPPPDGIDLDELRPVTSIRTYANWDRNMNPLHLMTGQEAFELGYRAYEESEKRIKAHWRLLQTRYGFERWKMTWVSPMLGIR
;
A
#
# COMPACT_ATOMS: atom_id res chain seq x y z
N MET A 1 18.34 -31.65 -0.64
CA MET A 1 17.71 -30.96 -1.78
C MET A 1 16.23 -31.13 -1.59
N SER A 2 15.54 -30.07 -1.17
CA SER A 2 14.09 -30.04 -1.03
C SER A 2 13.42 -30.46 -2.35
N ASP A 3 12.35 -31.23 -2.29
CA ASP A 3 11.59 -31.67 -3.46
C ASP A 3 11.22 -30.48 -4.35
N ASN A 4 11.37 -30.65 -5.68
CA ASN A 4 10.93 -29.64 -6.64
C ASN A 4 9.40 -29.64 -6.66
N GLU A 5 8.80 -28.51 -6.28
CA GLU A 5 7.36 -28.36 -6.31
C GLU A 5 6.92 -27.69 -7.62
N THR A 6 5.87 -28.23 -8.25
CA THR A 6 5.38 -27.77 -9.55
C THR A 6 3.97 -27.20 -9.43
N TYR A 7 3.75 -26.05 -10.06
CA TYR A 7 2.49 -25.33 -10.14
C TYR A 7 2.17 -24.93 -11.58
N ASP A 8 0.92 -24.59 -11.86
CA ASP A 8 0.54 -24.01 -13.15
C ASP A 8 0.89 -22.52 -13.16
N VAL A 9 0.58 -21.83 -12.05
CA VAL A 9 0.82 -20.40 -11.86
C VAL A 9 1.47 -20.15 -10.51
N CYS A 10 2.58 -19.42 -10.49
CA CYS A 10 3.22 -18.93 -9.27
C CYS A 10 3.22 -17.39 -9.27
N LEU A 11 2.67 -16.80 -8.21
CA LEU A 11 2.64 -15.36 -7.99
C LEU A 11 3.65 -14.97 -6.92
N VAL A 12 4.41 -13.92 -7.20
CA VAL A 12 5.39 -13.36 -6.27
C VAL A 12 4.92 -11.97 -5.85
N GLY A 13 4.47 -11.86 -4.60
CA GLY A 13 3.90 -10.63 -4.03
C GLY A 13 2.37 -10.65 -4.02
N GLY A 14 1.77 -10.52 -2.84
CA GLY A 14 0.34 -10.58 -2.56
C GLY A 14 -0.30 -9.22 -2.27
N GLY A 15 0.15 -8.17 -2.95
CA GLY A 15 -0.59 -6.91 -3.07
C GLY A 15 -1.91 -7.07 -3.83
N SER A 16 -2.65 -5.98 -4.04
CA SER A 16 -3.99 -6.05 -4.67
C SER A 16 -4.00 -6.75 -6.05
N GLY A 17 -2.98 -6.49 -6.88
CA GLY A 17 -2.82 -7.14 -8.19
C GLY A 17 -2.50 -8.63 -8.08
N GLY A 18 -1.54 -8.99 -7.22
CA GLY A 18 -1.15 -10.39 -6.97
C GLY A 18 -2.30 -11.22 -6.39
N LYS A 19 -2.97 -10.70 -5.35
CA LYS A 19 -4.19 -11.34 -4.81
C LYS A 19 -5.24 -11.55 -5.89
N GLY A 20 -5.49 -10.52 -6.71
CA GLY A 20 -6.46 -10.58 -7.79
C GLY A 20 -6.15 -11.68 -8.79
N ALA A 21 -4.92 -11.70 -9.31
CA ALA A 21 -4.46 -12.70 -10.27
C ALA A 21 -4.45 -14.12 -9.68
N ALA A 22 -4.08 -14.29 -8.40
CA ALA A 22 -4.08 -15.60 -7.75
C ALA A 22 -5.48 -16.20 -7.64
N VAL A 23 -6.44 -15.40 -7.15
CA VAL A 23 -7.84 -15.83 -7.01
C VAL A 23 -8.45 -16.16 -8.37
N SER A 24 -8.21 -15.32 -9.38
CA SER A 24 -8.70 -15.58 -10.73
C SER A 24 -8.11 -16.87 -11.33
N ALA A 25 -6.78 -17.06 -11.26
CA ALA A 25 -6.14 -18.26 -11.79
C ALA A 25 -6.66 -19.55 -11.12
N ALA A 26 -6.80 -19.55 -9.80
CA ALA A 26 -7.31 -20.72 -9.08
C ALA A 26 -8.79 -21.00 -9.37
N ARG A 27 -9.64 -19.96 -9.47
CA ARG A 27 -11.05 -20.10 -9.88
C ARG A 27 -11.21 -20.65 -11.31
N ASP A 28 -10.25 -20.36 -12.18
CA ASP A 28 -10.17 -20.92 -13.54
C ASP A 28 -9.55 -22.34 -13.58
N GLY A 29 -9.23 -22.92 -12.42
CA GLY A 29 -8.80 -24.32 -12.27
C GLY A 29 -7.29 -24.54 -12.27
N ALA A 30 -6.47 -23.48 -12.26
CA ALA A 30 -5.02 -23.61 -12.21
C ALA A 30 -4.53 -23.97 -10.80
N LYS A 31 -3.57 -24.91 -10.69
CA LYS A 31 -2.83 -25.15 -9.45
C LYS A 31 -1.95 -23.94 -9.15
N THR A 32 -2.38 -23.13 -8.21
CA THR A 32 -1.84 -21.77 -8.01
C THR A 32 -1.10 -21.64 -6.68
N LEU A 33 0.13 -21.12 -6.72
CA LEU A 33 0.92 -20.72 -5.56
C LEU A 33 1.01 -19.20 -5.49
N LEU A 34 0.78 -18.62 -4.31
CA LEU A 34 1.09 -17.23 -4.00
C LEU A 34 2.11 -17.18 -2.86
N ILE A 35 3.29 -16.62 -3.12
CA ILE A 35 4.29 -16.32 -2.08
C ILE A 35 4.26 -14.83 -1.73
N GLU A 36 4.38 -14.52 -0.44
CA GLU A 36 4.44 -13.14 0.05
C GLU A 36 5.52 -13.01 1.12
N ALA A 37 6.28 -11.93 1.05
CA ALA A 37 7.44 -11.70 1.89
C ALA A 37 7.09 -11.34 3.34
N PRO A 38 6.04 -10.53 3.63
CA PRO A 38 5.50 -10.41 4.98
C PRO A 38 4.44 -11.46 5.32
N LEU A 39 3.95 -11.42 6.57
CA LEU A 39 2.89 -12.31 7.04
C LEU A 39 1.50 -11.97 6.47
N SER A 40 1.30 -10.71 6.11
CA SER A 40 -0.01 -10.12 5.74
C SER A 40 -0.07 -9.77 4.26
N LEU A 41 -1.26 -9.84 3.68
CA LEU A 41 -1.53 -9.47 2.28
C LEU A 41 -2.00 -8.02 2.14
N GLY A 42 -2.04 -7.52 0.90
CA GLY A 42 -2.65 -6.23 0.54
C GLY A 42 -1.67 -5.10 0.23
N GLY A 43 -0.36 -5.34 0.36
CA GLY A 43 0.69 -4.40 -0.06
C GLY A 43 0.53 -3.03 0.59
N THR A 44 0.63 -1.96 -0.20
CA THR A 44 0.51 -0.57 0.30
C THR A 44 -0.81 -0.29 1.02
N SER A 45 -1.90 -0.98 0.64
CA SER A 45 -3.22 -0.79 1.24
C SER A 45 -3.27 -1.24 2.70
N THR A 46 -2.40 -2.16 3.11
CA THR A 46 -2.39 -2.73 4.47
C THR A 46 -1.11 -2.41 5.23
N TRP A 47 0.04 -2.39 4.55
CA TRP A 47 1.36 -2.15 5.14
C TRP A 47 1.83 -0.70 5.08
N ALA A 48 1.35 0.12 4.14
CA ALA A 48 1.80 1.51 4.00
C ALA A 48 0.75 2.53 4.45
N GLY A 49 -0.37 2.07 5.00
CA GLY A 49 -1.48 2.95 5.39
C GLY A 49 -2.11 3.70 4.21
N VAL A 50 -1.91 3.21 2.98
CA VAL A 50 -2.56 3.72 1.76
C VAL A 50 -3.91 3.01 1.58
N ASN A 51 -4.67 2.95 2.66
CA ASN A 51 -5.82 2.06 2.84
C ASN A 51 -7.15 2.66 2.35
N ASN A 52 -7.06 3.64 1.44
CA ASN A 52 -8.22 4.27 0.82
C ASN A 52 -8.34 3.82 -0.64
N TYR A 53 -9.46 3.22 -0.99
CA TYR A 53 -9.82 2.94 -2.37
C TYR A 53 -10.57 4.14 -2.94
N GLU A 54 -9.97 4.71 -3.98
CA GLU A 54 -10.58 5.76 -4.78
C GLU A 54 -11.35 5.15 -5.95
N PRO A 55 -12.16 5.94 -6.68
CA PRO A 55 -13.05 5.37 -7.67
C PRO A 55 -12.28 4.65 -8.77
N ALA A 56 -12.43 3.33 -8.74
CA ALA A 56 -11.79 2.38 -9.64
C ALA A 56 -12.82 1.94 -10.68
N ALA A 57 -12.61 2.35 -11.93
CA ALA A 57 -13.41 1.84 -13.03
C ALA A 57 -13.30 0.30 -13.06
N GLY A 58 -14.44 -0.39 -13.11
CA GLY A 58 -14.48 -1.86 -13.17
C GLY A 58 -14.33 -2.58 -11.82
N ALA A 59 -14.43 -1.88 -10.68
CA ALA A 59 -14.37 -2.49 -9.35
C ALA A 59 -15.65 -3.25 -8.92
N THR A 60 -16.35 -3.90 -9.85
CA THR A 60 -17.58 -4.68 -9.60
C THR A 60 -17.33 -6.19 -9.49
N GLY A 61 -16.07 -6.62 -9.49
CA GLY A 61 -15.66 -8.03 -9.32
C GLY A 61 -15.01 -8.26 -7.96
N LEU A 62 -13.78 -8.79 -7.94
CA LEU A 62 -13.03 -9.07 -6.70
C LEU A 62 -12.93 -7.89 -5.71
N PRO A 63 -12.85 -6.61 -6.13
CA PRO A 63 -12.90 -5.49 -5.19
C PRO A 63 -14.25 -5.33 -4.48
N GLN A 64 -15.37 -5.61 -5.18
CA GLN A 64 -16.70 -5.59 -4.59
C GLN A 64 -16.88 -6.76 -3.62
N GLU A 65 -16.45 -7.98 -3.98
CA GLU A 65 -16.47 -9.13 -3.07
C GLU A 65 -15.69 -8.83 -1.77
N LEU A 66 -14.55 -8.14 -1.88
CA LEU A 66 -13.77 -7.72 -0.72
C LEU A 66 -14.51 -6.68 0.12
N TYR A 67 -15.15 -5.68 -0.51
CA TYR A 67 -15.98 -4.71 0.20
C TYR A 67 -17.13 -5.39 0.95
N GLU A 68 -17.88 -6.27 0.28
CA GLU A 68 -19.03 -6.96 0.87
C GLU A 68 -18.62 -7.77 2.10
N ARG A 69 -17.49 -8.48 2.02
CA ARG A 69 -16.91 -9.17 3.17
C ARG A 69 -16.51 -8.24 4.30
N LEU A 70 -15.90 -7.10 3.99
CA LEU A 70 -15.53 -6.12 5.01
C LEU A 70 -16.76 -5.46 5.64
N ALA A 71 -17.83 -5.25 4.89
CA ALA A 71 -19.08 -4.68 5.40
C ALA A 71 -19.76 -5.58 6.46
N GLU A 72 -19.46 -6.87 6.50
CA GLU A 72 -19.93 -7.80 7.54
C GLU A 72 -19.19 -7.62 8.89
N HIS A 73 -18.06 -6.91 8.90
CA HIS A 73 -17.24 -6.70 10.09
C HIS A 73 -17.41 -5.28 10.65
N PRO A 74 -17.74 -5.13 11.95
CA PRO A 74 -17.83 -3.82 12.58
C PRO A 74 -16.55 -3.02 12.40
N TYR A 75 -16.71 -1.80 11.91
CA TYR A 75 -15.63 -0.82 11.72
C TYR A 75 -14.56 -1.20 10.68
N ALA A 76 -14.79 -2.19 9.83
CA ALA A 76 -13.79 -2.63 8.85
C ALA A 76 -13.78 -1.79 7.56
N GLU A 77 -14.87 -1.12 7.22
CA GLU A 77 -14.97 -0.24 6.07
C GLU A 77 -15.76 1.03 6.40
N SER A 78 -15.47 2.12 5.68
CA SER A 78 -16.37 3.27 5.63
C SER A 78 -16.32 3.90 4.24
N ILE A 79 -17.49 4.01 3.62
CA ILE A 79 -17.75 4.99 2.57
C ILE A 79 -17.55 6.40 3.14
N GLN A 80 -16.88 7.28 2.38
CA GLN A 80 -16.46 8.59 2.85
C GLN A 80 -16.93 9.72 1.94
N ARG A 81 -17.05 10.91 2.52
CA ARG A 81 -17.28 12.18 1.83
C ARG A 81 -16.22 13.20 2.25
N ARG A 82 -15.87 14.11 1.34
CA ARG A 82 -14.98 15.22 1.68
C ARG A 82 -15.70 16.21 2.59
N THR A 83 -15.15 16.47 3.77
CA THR A 83 -15.66 17.47 4.73
C THR A 83 -14.75 18.69 4.86
N ALA A 84 -13.50 18.57 4.41
CA ALA A 84 -12.58 19.68 4.35
C ALA A 84 -11.69 19.62 3.10
N SER A 85 -11.48 20.77 2.49
CA SER A 85 -10.50 20.99 1.43
C SER A 85 -9.26 21.68 1.99
N TYR A 86 -8.11 21.50 1.32
CA TYR A 86 -6.88 22.19 1.66
C TYR A 86 -7.08 23.72 1.64
N HIS A 87 -6.51 24.39 2.62
CA HIS A 87 -6.50 25.86 2.76
C HIS A 87 -5.15 26.28 3.40
N PRO A 88 -4.63 27.49 3.17
CA PRO A 88 -3.40 27.94 3.83
C PRO A 88 -3.38 27.77 5.35
N ASP A 89 -4.47 28.13 6.04
CA ASP A 89 -4.62 27.95 7.51
C ASP A 89 -4.99 26.53 7.93
N ARG A 90 -5.36 25.69 6.96
CA ARG A 90 -5.74 24.29 7.15
C ARG A 90 -5.03 23.46 6.10
N PRO A 91 -3.74 23.16 6.26
CA PRO A 91 -2.94 22.41 5.30
C PRO A 91 -3.36 20.93 5.27
N TRP A 92 -4.65 20.61 5.28
CA TRP A 92 -5.13 19.26 5.13
C TRP A 92 -6.50 19.21 4.45
N GLY A 93 -6.73 18.09 3.76
CA GLY A 93 -8.05 17.67 3.33
C GLY A 93 -8.57 16.58 4.27
N ILE A 94 -9.86 16.62 4.59
CA ILE A 94 -10.51 15.57 5.38
C ILE A 94 -11.57 14.89 4.52
N TYR A 95 -11.49 13.58 4.47
CA TYR A 95 -12.62 12.73 4.11
C TYR A 95 -13.12 12.03 5.36
N ASP A 96 -14.35 12.36 5.71
CA ASP A 96 -15.03 11.81 6.87
C ASP A 96 -16.04 10.75 6.45
N ARG A 97 -16.53 10.00 7.44
CA ARG A 97 -17.56 8.98 7.24
C ARG A 97 -18.78 9.59 6.55
N SER A 98 -19.28 8.86 5.56
CA SER A 98 -20.52 9.19 4.87
C SER A 98 -21.67 8.41 5.51
N ASP A 99 -22.88 8.96 5.43
CA ASP A 99 -24.11 8.25 5.80
C ASP A 99 -24.60 7.33 4.66
N HIS A 100 -23.92 7.37 3.51
CA HIS A 100 -24.18 6.48 2.38
C HIS A 100 -23.60 5.09 2.63
N THR A 101 -24.37 4.06 2.26
CA THR A 101 -23.97 2.65 2.33
C THR A 101 -23.92 1.96 0.97
N ASP A 102 -24.31 2.64 -0.11
CA ASP A 102 -24.27 2.09 -1.46
C ASP A 102 -22.85 2.14 -2.02
N TYR A 103 -22.21 0.97 -2.07
CA TYR A 103 -20.88 0.77 -2.67
C TYR A 103 -20.74 1.37 -4.07
N ARG A 104 -21.81 1.35 -4.87
CA ARG A 104 -21.79 1.86 -6.26
C ARG A 104 -21.43 3.34 -6.35
N LEU A 105 -21.67 4.12 -5.29
CA LEU A 105 -21.28 5.52 -5.23
C LEU A 105 -19.76 5.69 -5.25
N THR A 106 -19.02 4.69 -4.74
CA THR A 106 -17.55 4.67 -4.76
C THR A 106 -16.99 4.39 -6.14
N LEU A 107 -17.80 3.89 -7.09
CA LEU A 107 -17.33 3.49 -8.43
C LEU A 107 -17.19 4.65 -9.43
N ASN A 108 -17.57 5.87 -9.05
CA ASN A 108 -17.55 7.02 -9.95
C ASN A 108 -16.78 8.20 -9.36
N ARG A 109 -15.74 8.67 -10.08
CA ARG A 109 -14.96 9.86 -9.72
C ARG A 109 -15.80 11.12 -9.55
N ARG A 110 -16.94 11.24 -10.24
CA ARG A 110 -17.86 12.38 -10.11
C ARG A 110 -18.64 12.39 -8.81
N CYS A 111 -18.85 11.24 -8.17
CA CYS A 111 -19.55 11.17 -6.89
C CYS A 111 -18.68 11.67 -5.74
N GLY A 112 -17.36 11.75 -5.92
CA GLY A 112 -16.43 12.24 -4.90
C GLY A 112 -16.38 11.38 -3.65
N THR A 113 -16.91 10.15 -3.72
CA THR A 113 -17.03 9.21 -2.63
C THR A 113 -15.85 8.25 -2.68
N ALA A 114 -15.02 8.28 -1.64
CA ALA A 114 -13.94 7.33 -1.47
C ALA A 114 -14.37 6.25 -0.46
N LEU A 115 -13.60 5.18 -0.39
CA LEU A 115 -13.79 4.09 0.56
C LEU A 115 -12.51 3.94 1.36
N THR A 116 -12.61 3.84 2.68
CA THR A 116 -11.47 3.51 3.53
C THR A 116 -11.71 2.18 4.20
N PHE A 117 -10.64 1.43 4.43
CA PHE A 117 -10.73 0.15 5.12
C PHE A 117 -9.79 0.07 6.32
N GLU A 118 -10.13 -0.76 7.30
CA GLU A 118 -9.22 -1.15 8.37
C GLU A 118 -8.13 -2.08 7.81
N PRO A 119 -6.83 -1.69 7.84
CA PRO A 119 -5.74 -2.45 7.25
C PRO A 119 -5.68 -3.93 7.67
N LYS A 120 -5.84 -4.20 8.98
CA LYS A 120 -5.75 -5.55 9.53
C LYS A 120 -6.88 -6.44 8.99
N THR A 121 -8.12 -5.98 9.10
CA THR A 121 -9.30 -6.73 8.62
C THR A 121 -9.26 -6.90 7.11
N THR A 122 -8.74 -5.91 6.37
CA THR A 122 -8.53 -6.01 4.91
C THR A 122 -7.54 -7.13 4.55
N SER A 123 -6.40 -7.18 5.24
CA SER A 123 -5.42 -8.27 5.04
C SER A 123 -6.05 -9.63 5.33
N ASP A 124 -6.75 -9.76 6.45
CA ASP A 124 -7.38 -11.02 6.85
C ASP A 124 -8.42 -11.47 5.79
N ALA A 125 -9.30 -10.57 5.35
CA ALA A 125 -10.28 -10.81 4.30
C ALA A 125 -9.65 -11.19 2.95
N MET A 126 -8.50 -10.60 2.61
CA MET A 126 -7.73 -10.99 1.42
C MET A 126 -7.14 -12.40 1.55
N ILE A 127 -6.59 -12.76 2.72
CA ILE A 127 -6.07 -14.10 3.00
C ILE A 127 -7.18 -15.14 2.88
N ASP A 128 -8.35 -14.87 3.46
CA ASP A 128 -9.50 -15.77 3.40
C ASP A 128 -9.96 -15.96 1.96
N SER A 129 -10.07 -14.86 1.19
CA SER A 129 -10.43 -14.93 -0.24
C SER A 129 -9.47 -15.80 -1.06
N VAL A 130 -8.16 -15.74 -0.76
CA VAL A 130 -7.12 -16.52 -1.44
C VAL A 130 -7.26 -18.01 -1.09
N LYS A 131 -7.43 -18.33 0.20
CA LYS A 131 -7.61 -19.71 0.67
C LYS A 131 -8.90 -20.35 0.15
N GLU A 132 -10.01 -19.62 0.19
CA GLU A 132 -11.31 -20.08 -0.31
C GLU A 132 -11.29 -20.37 -1.81
N ALA A 133 -10.48 -19.63 -2.58
CA ALA A 133 -10.28 -19.88 -4.01
C ALA A 133 -9.42 -21.13 -4.29
N GLY A 134 -8.85 -21.78 -3.27
CA GLY A 134 -7.96 -22.94 -3.44
C GLY A 134 -6.52 -22.57 -3.79
N VAL A 135 -6.12 -21.32 -3.62
CA VAL A 135 -4.72 -20.91 -3.79
C VAL A 135 -3.90 -21.41 -2.61
N GLU A 136 -2.74 -22.00 -2.91
CA GLU A 136 -1.75 -22.26 -1.88
C GLU A 136 -1.03 -20.96 -1.52
N LEU A 137 -1.20 -20.48 -0.29
CA LEU A 137 -0.59 -19.24 0.20
C LEU A 137 0.59 -19.56 1.11
N ARG A 138 1.78 -19.02 0.79
CA ARG A 138 2.98 -19.09 1.63
C ARG A 138 3.42 -17.68 2.04
N PRO A 139 2.93 -17.17 3.18
CA PRO A 139 3.40 -15.90 3.73
C PRO A 139 4.82 -16.06 4.31
N SER A 140 5.47 -14.95 4.68
CA SER A 140 6.84 -14.95 5.20
C SER A 140 7.83 -15.70 4.30
N THR A 141 7.62 -15.65 2.98
CA THR A 141 8.38 -16.39 1.98
C THR A 141 8.84 -15.45 0.88
N ARG A 142 10.16 -15.39 0.64
CA ARG A 142 10.78 -14.57 -0.41
C ARG A 142 11.36 -15.49 -1.47
N PHE A 143 11.42 -15.02 -2.72
CA PHE A 143 12.30 -15.64 -3.69
C PHE A 143 13.72 -15.10 -3.50
N THR A 144 14.72 -15.93 -3.77
CA THR A 144 16.15 -15.59 -3.61
C THR A 144 16.93 -15.71 -4.91
N GLN A 145 16.51 -16.61 -5.80
CA GLN A 145 17.10 -16.80 -7.12
C GLN A 145 16.04 -17.09 -8.16
N VAL A 146 16.36 -16.79 -9.43
CA VAL A 146 15.52 -17.13 -10.58
C VAL A 146 16.37 -17.85 -11.62
N GLN A 147 15.86 -18.95 -12.15
CA GLN A 147 16.46 -19.68 -13.25
C GLN A 147 15.64 -19.46 -14.52
N THR A 148 16.32 -19.07 -15.60
CA THR A 148 15.70 -18.79 -16.90
C THR A 148 16.28 -19.70 -17.98
N SER A 149 15.47 -19.96 -19.00
CA SER A 149 15.91 -20.56 -20.26
C SER A 149 15.44 -19.65 -21.39
N GLY A 150 16.38 -18.93 -22.00
CA GLY A 150 16.08 -17.86 -22.95
C GLY A 150 15.22 -16.76 -22.30
N LYS A 151 14.01 -16.54 -22.84
CA LYS A 151 13.04 -15.55 -22.31
C LYS A 151 12.05 -16.14 -21.30
N ARG A 152 12.15 -17.42 -20.98
CA ARG A 152 11.19 -18.12 -20.10
C ARG A 152 11.78 -18.32 -18.72
N VAL A 153 11.08 -17.88 -17.67
CA VAL A 153 11.37 -18.26 -16.29
C VAL A 153 10.99 -19.73 -16.10
N GLN A 154 11.92 -20.54 -15.59
CA GLN A 154 11.75 -21.98 -15.39
C GLN A 154 11.44 -22.29 -13.92
N SER A 155 12.20 -21.67 -13.02
CA SER A 155 12.02 -21.82 -11.58
C SER A 155 12.47 -20.59 -10.82
N ILE A 156 12.00 -20.51 -9.58
CA ILE A 156 12.54 -19.63 -8.55
C ILE A 156 12.97 -20.47 -7.35
N ASP A 157 14.05 -20.07 -6.70
CA ASP A 157 14.37 -20.56 -5.36
C ASP A 157 13.68 -19.65 -4.34
N ILE A 158 13.06 -20.26 -3.34
CA ILE A 158 12.33 -19.58 -2.28
C ILE A 158 12.95 -19.88 -0.93
N GLN A 159 12.81 -18.93 -0.01
CA GLN A 159 13.26 -19.02 1.36
C GLN A 159 12.17 -18.48 2.29
N GLY A 160 11.79 -19.31 3.25
CA GLY A 160 11.01 -18.91 4.42
C GLY A 160 11.89 -18.79 5.66
N ASN A 161 11.29 -18.65 6.83
CA ASN A 161 12.04 -18.53 8.09
C ASN A 161 12.89 -19.77 8.41
N ASP A 162 12.33 -20.97 8.18
CA ASP A 162 12.93 -22.24 8.57
C ASP A 162 13.01 -23.25 7.41
N PHE A 163 12.84 -22.78 6.17
CA PHE A 163 12.89 -23.66 4.98
C PHE A 163 13.44 -22.94 3.75
N GLU A 164 13.98 -23.73 2.85
CA GLU A 164 14.31 -23.34 1.48
C GLU A 164 13.66 -24.33 0.51
N GLY A 165 13.33 -23.86 -0.68
CA GLY A 165 12.64 -24.65 -1.68
C GLY A 165 12.91 -24.17 -3.10
N ARG A 166 12.54 -24.98 -4.08
CA ARG A 166 12.53 -24.60 -5.49
C ARG A 166 11.14 -24.81 -6.06
N ILE A 167 10.62 -23.75 -6.67
CA ILE A 167 9.31 -23.73 -7.30
C ILE A 167 9.48 -23.68 -8.82
N GLN A 168 8.86 -24.63 -9.51
CA GLN A 168 8.65 -24.60 -10.96
C GLN A 168 7.21 -24.20 -11.25
N ALA A 169 7.01 -23.38 -12.28
CA ALA A 169 5.66 -23.01 -12.71
C ALA A 169 5.53 -22.88 -14.23
N GLY A 170 4.33 -23.14 -14.73
CA GLY A 170 3.97 -22.88 -16.12
C GLY A 170 4.04 -21.39 -16.47
N VAL A 171 3.62 -20.54 -15.52
CA VAL A 171 3.67 -19.07 -15.58
C VAL A 171 4.11 -18.52 -14.22
N PHE A 172 4.95 -17.49 -14.26
CA PHE A 172 5.27 -16.65 -13.09
C PHE A 172 4.65 -15.27 -13.28
N ILE A 173 3.94 -14.79 -12.27
CA ILE A 173 3.40 -13.43 -12.23
C ILE A 173 4.21 -12.65 -11.20
N ASP A 174 4.98 -11.66 -11.67
CA ASP A 174 5.65 -10.71 -10.81
C ASP A 174 4.67 -9.62 -10.41
N SER A 175 4.17 -9.72 -9.19
CA SER A 175 3.35 -8.70 -8.54
C SER A 175 4.09 -8.07 -7.35
N THR A 176 5.42 -8.07 -7.42
CA THR A 176 6.25 -7.26 -6.53
C THR A 176 6.26 -5.81 -7.02
N ALA A 177 6.14 -4.86 -6.08
CA ALA A 177 6.01 -3.45 -6.44
C ALA A 177 7.18 -2.94 -7.30
N ASP A 178 8.41 -3.34 -6.97
CA ASP A 178 9.63 -2.93 -7.67
C ASP A 178 10.10 -3.95 -8.73
N ILE A 179 9.20 -4.81 -9.20
CA ILE A 179 9.45 -5.82 -10.26
C ILE A 179 10.71 -6.66 -10.02
N TYR A 180 10.92 -7.07 -8.77
CA TYR A 180 12.12 -7.77 -8.31
C TYR A 180 12.37 -9.06 -9.10
N LEU A 181 11.32 -9.82 -9.42
CA LEU A 181 11.49 -11.08 -10.16
C LEU A 181 11.86 -10.80 -11.63
N ALA A 182 11.20 -9.83 -12.27
CA ALA A 182 11.51 -9.45 -13.64
C ALA A 182 12.95 -8.92 -13.77
N ARG A 183 13.38 -8.08 -12.83
CA ARG A 183 14.76 -7.56 -12.78
C ARG A 183 15.76 -8.70 -12.55
N ALA A 184 15.48 -9.61 -11.62
CA ALA A 184 16.32 -10.78 -11.39
C ALA A 184 16.40 -11.71 -12.62
N ALA A 185 15.34 -11.77 -13.43
CA ALA A 185 15.28 -12.49 -14.70
C ALA A 185 15.99 -11.75 -15.86
N GLY A 186 16.73 -10.68 -15.56
CA GLY A 186 17.48 -9.88 -16.52
C GLY A 186 16.58 -9.11 -17.49
N ARG A 187 15.37 -8.73 -17.08
CA ARG A 187 14.52 -7.83 -17.87
C ARG A 187 14.99 -6.39 -17.64
N GLU A 188 14.98 -5.61 -18.72
CA GLU A 188 15.23 -4.18 -18.66
C GLU A 188 14.13 -3.47 -17.87
N SER A 189 14.51 -2.45 -17.11
CA SER A 189 13.61 -1.64 -16.30
C SER A 189 14.11 -0.20 -16.27
N ALA A 190 13.19 0.76 -16.23
CA ALA A 190 13.48 2.17 -16.06
C ALA A 190 12.86 2.70 -14.75
N ILE A 191 13.33 3.88 -14.32
CA ILE A 191 12.81 4.62 -13.18
C ILE A 191 12.54 6.05 -13.65
N GLY A 192 11.35 6.57 -13.34
CA GLY A 192 10.91 7.87 -13.81
C GLY A 192 10.13 7.79 -15.11
N VAL A 193 10.13 8.88 -15.87
CA VAL A 193 9.40 9.01 -17.13
C VAL A 193 10.36 8.79 -18.30
N GLU A 194 10.02 7.89 -19.20
CA GLU A 194 10.82 7.61 -20.40
C GLU A 194 10.64 8.70 -21.47
N SER A 195 11.64 8.84 -22.33
CA SER A 195 11.56 9.76 -23.46
C SER A 195 10.63 9.25 -24.55
N ARG A 196 10.04 10.15 -25.34
CA ARG A 196 9.28 9.87 -26.58
C ARG A 196 9.94 8.83 -27.47
N ASN A 197 11.26 8.93 -27.68
CA ASN A 197 11.99 8.07 -28.59
C ASN A 197 12.23 6.65 -28.05
N ALA A 198 11.99 6.40 -26.76
CA ALA A 198 12.19 5.07 -26.17
C ALA A 198 11.13 4.07 -26.65
N TYR A 199 9.89 4.53 -26.85
CA TYR A 199 8.73 3.69 -27.21
C TYR A 199 7.83 4.30 -28.29
N ASP A 200 8.31 5.32 -29.01
CA ASP A 200 7.54 6.07 -30.00
C ASP A 200 6.22 6.65 -29.44
N GLU A 201 6.26 7.18 -28.20
CA GLU A 201 5.08 7.70 -27.49
C GLU A 201 4.97 9.24 -27.62
N PRO A 202 4.06 9.79 -28.45
CA PRO A 202 4.07 11.22 -28.79
C PRO A 202 3.84 12.17 -27.60
N LEU A 203 3.14 11.69 -26.56
CA LEU A 203 2.81 12.46 -25.36
C LEU A 203 3.93 12.44 -24.30
N ALA A 204 4.92 11.56 -24.44
CA ALA A 204 6.06 11.50 -23.55
C ALA A 204 7.03 12.69 -23.78
N PRO A 205 7.82 13.07 -22.76
CA PRO A 205 8.81 14.15 -22.87
C PRO A 205 9.91 13.83 -23.88
N GLU A 206 10.59 14.86 -24.40
CA GLU A 206 11.68 14.64 -25.36
C GLU A 206 12.92 13.98 -24.73
N GLN A 207 13.15 14.24 -23.45
CA GLN A 207 14.23 13.68 -22.65
C GLN A 207 13.64 12.89 -21.47
N PRO A 208 14.33 11.85 -20.97
CA PRO A 208 13.88 11.14 -19.78
C PRO A 208 13.91 12.06 -18.55
N GLU A 209 12.98 11.86 -17.63
CA GLU A 209 12.84 12.65 -16.40
C GLU A 209 12.83 11.76 -15.15
N SER A 210 13.54 12.16 -14.10
CA SER A 210 13.52 11.46 -12.81
C SER A 210 12.39 11.97 -11.89
N VAL A 211 11.18 12.09 -12.44
CA VAL A 211 10.00 12.47 -11.66
C VAL A 211 9.43 11.21 -11.03
N LEU A 212 9.48 11.14 -9.70
CA LEU A 212 8.96 10.03 -8.91
C LEU A 212 7.88 10.53 -7.95
N ASN A 213 6.88 9.68 -7.77
CA ASN A 213 5.87 9.80 -6.73
C ASN A 213 6.52 9.95 -5.35
N ASN A 214 5.94 10.79 -4.50
CA ASN A 214 6.52 11.05 -3.18
C ASN A 214 6.40 9.82 -2.29
N ALA A 215 7.33 9.72 -1.33
CA ALA A 215 7.28 8.71 -0.29
C ALA A 215 6.66 9.32 0.97
N SER A 216 5.69 8.62 1.54
CA SER A 216 4.98 9.05 2.74
C SER A 216 4.85 7.90 3.73
N LEU A 217 5.31 8.14 4.96
CA LEU A 217 5.05 7.22 6.07
C LEU A 217 3.71 7.60 6.70
N CYS A 218 2.66 6.84 6.40
CA CYS A 218 1.34 7.10 6.99
C CYS A 218 1.32 6.66 8.46
N TYR A 219 0.53 7.35 9.28
CA TYR A 219 0.33 7.00 10.68
C TYR A 219 -1.14 7.16 11.08
N ARG A 220 -1.55 6.50 12.16
CA ARG A 220 -2.90 6.54 12.71
C ARG A 220 -2.92 7.38 13.96
N ILE A 221 -3.97 8.20 14.11
CA ILE A 221 -4.27 8.91 15.35
C ILE A 221 -5.66 8.52 15.86
N ALA A 222 -5.79 8.45 17.18
CA ALA A 222 -7.06 8.23 17.88
C ALA A 222 -7.42 9.46 18.72
N PRO A 223 -8.72 9.77 18.90
CA PRO A 223 -9.13 10.85 19.79
C PRO A 223 -8.74 10.54 21.23
N LEU A 224 -8.31 11.58 21.96
CA LEU A 224 -7.96 11.48 23.37
C LEU A 224 -9.21 11.74 24.24
N PRO A 225 -9.60 10.82 25.15
CA PRO A 225 -10.75 10.99 26.03
C PRO A 225 -10.65 12.25 26.91
N PRO A 226 -11.75 13.01 27.14
CA PRO A 226 -11.78 14.27 27.91
C PRO A 226 -10.97 14.26 29.22
N GLU A 227 -11.00 13.14 29.92
CA GLU A 227 -10.36 12.88 31.21
C GLU A 227 -8.84 12.65 31.12
N GLU A 228 -8.31 12.27 29.96
CA GLU A 228 -6.88 12.06 29.77
C GLU A 228 -6.15 13.41 29.60
N SER A 229 -4.99 13.51 30.27
CA SER A 229 -4.08 14.66 30.13
C SER A 229 -3.50 14.73 28.72
N LEU A 230 -3.26 15.94 28.23
CA LEU A 230 -2.66 16.15 26.91
C LEU A 230 -1.33 15.41 26.79
N GLN A 231 -1.15 14.66 25.69
CA GLN A 231 0.05 13.88 25.39
C GLN A 231 0.78 14.54 24.23
N ILE A 232 1.47 15.65 24.49
CA ILE A 232 2.21 16.37 23.45
C ILE A 232 3.65 15.86 23.41
N ASP A 233 4.04 15.27 22.29
CA ASP A 233 5.37 14.67 22.13
C ASP A 233 6.45 15.76 22.12
N PRO A 234 7.70 15.47 22.56
CA PRO A 234 8.80 16.42 22.40
C PRO A 234 9.15 16.60 20.92
N PRO A 235 9.71 17.76 20.50
CA PRO A 235 10.21 17.92 19.15
C PRO A 235 11.37 16.93 18.90
N PRO A 236 11.46 16.32 17.70
CA PRO A 236 12.60 15.48 17.36
C PRO A 236 13.87 16.32 17.17
N ASP A 237 15.02 15.74 17.50
CA ASP A 237 16.31 16.40 17.37
C ASP A 237 16.63 16.72 15.90
N GLY A 238 17.15 17.93 15.65
CA GLY A 238 17.72 18.31 14.36
C GLY A 238 16.71 18.65 13.27
N ILE A 239 15.41 18.78 13.58
CA ILE A 239 14.39 19.22 12.62
C ILE A 239 13.81 20.56 13.05
N ASP A 240 13.90 21.55 12.17
CA ASP A 240 13.21 22.83 12.34
C ASP A 240 11.73 22.67 11.96
N LEU A 241 10.84 22.91 12.92
CA LEU A 241 9.40 22.83 12.71
C LEU A 241 8.87 23.97 11.83
N ASP A 242 9.58 25.08 11.71
CA ASP A 242 9.17 26.22 10.89
C ASP A 242 9.41 25.99 9.39
N GLU A 243 10.31 25.05 9.05
CA GLU A 243 10.56 24.65 7.66
C GLU A 243 9.57 23.59 7.15
N LEU A 244 8.87 22.91 8.07
CA LEU A 244 7.90 21.88 7.73
C LEU A 244 6.56 22.47 7.28
N ARG A 245 6.09 21.99 6.13
CA ARG A 245 4.70 22.20 5.69
C ARG A 245 3.88 20.98 6.12
N PRO A 246 2.86 21.09 6.98
CA PRO A 246 2.13 19.92 7.45
C PRO A 246 0.98 19.53 6.51
N VAL A 247 1.23 19.57 5.18
CA VAL A 247 0.23 19.14 4.20
C VAL A 247 -0.17 17.69 4.46
N THR A 248 -1.45 17.44 4.73
CA THR A 248 -1.91 16.10 5.13
C THR A 248 -3.22 15.70 4.43
N SER A 249 -3.28 14.50 3.89
CA SER A 249 -4.55 13.85 3.55
C SER A 249 -5.04 13.07 4.78
N ILE A 250 -6.20 13.43 5.30
CA ILE A 250 -6.80 12.81 6.48
C ILE A 250 -8.01 11.98 6.05
N ARG A 251 -8.03 10.71 6.45
CA ARG A 251 -9.16 9.79 6.22
C ARG A 251 -9.69 9.29 7.56
N THR A 252 -10.96 9.51 7.85
CA THR A 252 -11.59 8.99 9.08
C THR A 252 -11.94 7.51 8.88
N TYR A 253 -11.37 6.64 9.71
CA TYR A 253 -11.75 5.24 9.82
C TYR A 253 -13.17 5.09 10.37
N ALA A 254 -13.78 3.93 10.15
CA ALA A 254 -15.11 3.64 10.68
C ALA A 254 -15.16 3.64 12.22
N ASN A 255 -14.04 3.44 12.91
CA ASN A 255 -13.94 3.53 14.36
C ASN A 255 -13.64 4.95 14.88
N TRP A 256 -13.70 5.98 14.01
CA TRP A 256 -13.40 7.40 14.29
C TRP A 256 -11.93 7.77 14.45
N ASP A 257 -11.01 6.81 14.37
CA ASP A 257 -9.60 7.14 14.22
C ASP A 257 -9.36 7.82 12.88
N ARG A 258 -8.18 8.42 12.73
CA ARG A 258 -7.78 9.06 11.48
C ARG A 258 -6.48 8.48 10.96
N ASN A 259 -6.49 8.10 9.69
CA ASN A 259 -5.28 7.87 8.92
C ASN A 259 -4.73 9.24 8.49
N MET A 260 -3.45 9.44 8.77
CA MET A 260 -2.70 10.64 8.47
C MET A 260 -1.67 10.30 7.40
N ASN A 261 -1.91 10.78 6.18
CA ASN A 261 -0.95 10.67 5.09
C ASN A 261 -0.32 12.04 4.83
N PRO A 262 0.96 12.25 5.17
CA PRO A 262 1.61 13.56 5.11
C PRO A 262 2.12 13.96 3.70
N LEU A 263 1.86 13.15 2.66
CA LEU A 263 2.00 13.39 1.21
C LEU A 263 3.37 13.79 0.63
N HIS A 264 4.21 14.55 1.33
CA HIS A 264 5.33 15.29 0.73
C HIS A 264 6.53 15.47 1.67
N LEU A 265 6.57 14.75 2.79
CA LEU A 265 7.70 14.82 3.71
C LEU A 265 8.99 14.25 3.13
N MET A 266 8.92 13.48 2.04
CA MET A 266 10.06 12.95 1.34
C MET A 266 9.74 12.83 -0.16
N THR A 267 10.63 13.35 -1.01
CA THR A 267 10.47 13.20 -2.45
C THR A 267 10.74 11.75 -2.87
N GLY A 268 10.17 11.29 -3.98
CA GLY A 268 10.46 9.95 -4.49
C GLY A 268 11.93 9.75 -4.83
N GLN A 269 12.58 10.78 -5.36
CA GLN A 269 14.01 10.76 -5.68
C GLN A 269 14.87 10.60 -4.42
N GLU A 270 14.57 11.38 -3.38
CA GLU A 270 15.26 11.26 -2.09
C GLU A 270 15.06 9.86 -1.47
N ALA A 271 13.83 9.34 -1.49
CA ALA A 271 13.54 7.99 -0.98
C ALA A 271 14.33 6.92 -1.73
N PHE A 272 14.44 7.06 -3.06
CA PHE A 272 15.22 6.16 -3.90
C PHE A 272 16.71 6.21 -3.55
N GLU A 273 17.29 7.40 -3.37
CA GLU A 273 18.70 7.59 -3.01
C GLU A 273 19.03 7.07 -1.60
N LEU A 274 18.11 7.27 -0.65
CA LEU A 274 18.26 6.77 0.72
C LEU A 274 18.10 5.24 0.81
N GLY A 275 17.38 4.62 -0.12
CA GLY A 275 17.07 3.19 -0.12
C GLY A 275 16.42 2.77 1.21
N TYR A 276 16.98 1.75 1.87
CA TYR A 276 16.43 1.24 3.15
C TYR A 276 16.43 2.28 4.28
N ARG A 277 17.25 3.33 4.20
CA ARG A 277 17.32 4.40 5.20
C ARG A 277 16.15 5.37 5.11
N ALA A 278 15.41 5.37 4.01
CA ALA A 278 14.26 6.25 3.80
C ALA A 278 13.18 6.08 4.88
N TYR A 279 13.01 4.86 5.40
CA TYR A 279 12.04 4.59 6.46
C TYR A 279 12.41 5.29 7.78
N GLU A 280 13.65 5.09 8.27
CA GLU A 280 14.13 5.71 9.52
C GLU A 280 14.09 7.24 9.44
N GLU A 281 14.44 7.79 8.28
CA GLU A 281 14.37 9.23 8.04
C GLU A 281 12.91 9.73 8.04
N SER A 282 12.00 8.99 7.43
CA SER A 282 10.58 9.31 7.47
C SER A 282 10.00 9.24 8.88
N GLU A 283 10.45 8.31 9.73
CA GLU A 283 10.04 8.23 11.14
C GLU A 283 10.36 9.50 11.93
N LYS A 284 11.53 10.11 11.67
CA LYS A 284 11.91 11.39 12.29
C LYS A 284 10.98 12.51 11.80
N ARG A 285 10.71 12.55 10.50
CA ARG A 285 9.86 13.59 9.88
C ARG A 285 8.40 13.50 10.31
N ILE A 286 7.82 12.30 10.46
CA ILE A 286 6.44 12.18 10.95
C ILE A 286 6.29 12.59 12.41
N LYS A 287 7.32 12.42 13.25
CA LYS A 287 7.29 12.91 14.64
C LYS A 287 7.29 14.44 14.67
N ALA A 288 8.08 15.07 13.80
CA ALA A 288 8.11 16.52 13.66
C ALA A 288 6.78 17.07 13.11
N HIS A 289 6.26 16.43 12.06
CA HIS A 289 4.95 16.73 11.48
C HIS A 289 3.83 16.59 12.51
N TRP A 290 3.85 15.52 13.30
CA TRP A 290 2.86 15.29 14.35
C TRP A 290 2.92 16.35 15.46
N ARG A 291 4.13 16.66 15.94
CA ARG A 291 4.36 17.74 16.91
C ARG A 291 3.81 19.07 16.42
N LEU A 292 4.06 19.40 15.16
CA LEU A 292 3.57 20.62 14.52
C LEU A 292 2.05 20.66 14.52
N LEU A 293 1.40 19.54 14.17
CA LEU A 293 -0.06 19.43 14.20
C LEU A 293 -0.63 19.62 15.62
N GLN A 294 -0.03 18.98 16.62
CA GLN A 294 -0.48 19.07 18.02
C GLN A 294 -0.37 20.50 18.57
N THR A 295 0.67 21.24 18.19
CA THR A 295 0.97 22.54 18.82
C THR A 295 0.45 23.75 18.10
N ARG A 296 0.20 23.66 16.78
CA ARG A 296 -0.18 24.81 15.95
C ARG A 296 -1.52 24.67 15.24
N TYR A 297 -2.11 23.47 15.24
CA TYR A 297 -3.21 23.13 14.33
C TYR A 297 -4.40 22.41 14.99
N GLY A 298 -4.48 22.39 16.32
CA GLY A 298 -5.67 21.89 17.03
C GLY A 298 -5.74 20.36 17.17
N PHE A 299 -4.60 19.65 17.06
CA PHE A 299 -4.53 18.20 17.20
C PHE A 299 -4.05 17.75 18.61
N GLU A 300 -3.99 18.64 19.60
CA GLU A 300 -3.54 18.34 20.97
C GLU A 300 -4.44 17.31 21.70
N ARG A 301 -5.68 17.13 21.24
CA ARG A 301 -6.66 16.15 21.77
C ARG A 301 -6.70 14.84 20.98
N TRP A 302 -5.58 14.47 20.37
CA TRP A 302 -5.41 13.23 19.62
C TRP A 302 -4.08 12.59 20.01
N LYS A 303 -3.96 11.27 19.87
CA LYS A 303 -2.73 10.50 20.12
C LYS A 303 -2.38 9.63 18.91
N MET A 304 -1.09 9.57 18.57
CA MET A 304 -0.61 8.63 17.55
C MET A 304 -0.64 7.21 18.11
N THR A 305 -1.30 6.29 17.40
CA THR A 305 -1.51 4.91 17.88
C THR A 305 -0.83 3.85 17.02
N TRP A 306 -0.47 4.20 15.79
CA TRP A 306 0.20 3.28 14.88
C TRP A 306 0.96 4.04 13.80
N VAL A 307 2.09 3.48 13.37
CA VAL A 307 2.88 3.96 12.22
C VAL A 307 2.96 2.81 11.21
N SER A 308 2.80 3.13 9.93
CA SER A 308 2.83 2.12 8.88
C SER A 308 4.19 1.43 8.83
N PRO A 309 4.27 0.09 8.76
CA PRO A 309 5.54 -0.62 8.67
C PRO A 309 6.28 -0.44 7.33
N MET A 310 5.67 0.23 6.35
CA MET A 310 6.24 0.51 5.03
C MET A 310 5.91 1.93 4.58
N LEU A 311 6.76 2.50 3.74
CA LEU A 311 6.46 3.76 3.04
C LEU A 311 5.38 3.56 1.99
N GLY A 312 4.44 4.50 1.92
CA GLY A 312 3.50 4.63 0.82
C GLY A 312 4.12 5.47 -0.28
N ILE A 313 4.19 4.92 -1.49
CA ILE A 313 4.61 5.66 -2.69
C ILE A 313 3.35 6.13 -3.41
N ARG A 314 3.20 7.45 -3.62
CA ARG A 314 2.01 8.05 -4.23
C ARG A 314 2.26 9.27 -5.09
#